data_AF-A0A830DI71-F1
#
_entry.id   AF-A0A830DI71-F1
#
_cell.length_a   1.000
_cell.length_b   1.000
_cell.length_c   1.000
_cell.angle_alpha   90.00
_cell.angle_beta   90.00
_cell.angle_gamma   90.00
#
_symmetry.space_group_name_H-M   'P 1'
#
loop_
_entity.id
_entity.type
_entity.pdbx_description
1 polymer ?
#
loop_
_entity_poly.entity_id
_entity_poly.type
_entity_poly.pdbx_seq_one_letter_code
_entity_poly.pdbx_strand_id
1 'polypeptide(L)'
;SNDVYDFDTGADKNKKESVVNIFGSRTAILILSWLVLGLGLSGLCWVGVEAKSPRAILLLVSGMFCVYIYQFPPYRLSYHGLGEPLCFAKYGPFCTVAFYLLQSTSRELPISSTIVFASILVGFTSALILFCSHFHQIEDDKAVGKTSPLVRLGAEKGSKVVKMAVLGLYWLVFGLGLAQTLPYACIVLCAMTLPMGNLVVSFVQDNHKVSR
;
A
#
# COMPACT_ATOMS: atom_id res chain seq x y z
N SER A 1 -11.18 -9.93 -5.75
CA SER A 1 -11.00 -8.47 -5.91
C SER A 1 -11.66 -7.78 -4.74
N ASN A 2 -11.12 -6.64 -4.30
CA ASN A 2 -11.83 -5.80 -3.35
C ASN A 2 -13.19 -5.36 -3.92
N ASP A 3 -13.19 -4.86 -5.16
CA ASP A 3 -14.36 -4.29 -5.82
C ASP A 3 -15.61 -5.18 -5.85
N VAL A 4 -15.45 -6.52 -5.81
CA VAL A 4 -16.61 -7.43 -5.70
C VAL A 4 -17.32 -7.28 -4.35
N TYR A 5 -16.55 -7.19 -3.26
CA TYR A 5 -17.09 -7.05 -1.92
C TYR A 5 -17.52 -5.61 -1.64
N ASP A 6 -16.77 -4.62 -2.15
CA ASP A 6 -17.15 -3.21 -2.04
C ASP A 6 -18.44 -2.92 -2.85
N PHE A 7 -18.64 -3.58 -3.99
CA PHE A 7 -19.92 -3.58 -4.72
C PHE A 7 -21.07 -4.14 -3.88
N ASP A 8 -20.88 -5.28 -3.20
CA ASP A 8 -21.91 -5.89 -2.35
C ASP A 8 -22.30 -5.01 -1.16
N THR A 9 -21.38 -4.20 -0.64
CA THR A 9 -21.66 -3.24 0.45
C THR A 9 -22.22 -1.89 -0.04
N GLY A 10 -22.20 -1.65 -1.35
CA GLY A 10 -22.58 -0.38 -1.96
C GLY A 10 -21.52 0.73 -1.85
N ALA A 11 -20.31 0.41 -1.38
CA ALA A 11 -19.19 1.35 -1.30
C ALA A 11 -18.75 1.84 -2.68
N ASP A 12 -18.88 0.98 -3.70
CA ASP A 12 -18.46 1.27 -5.06
C ASP A 12 -19.56 1.89 -5.94
N LYS A 13 -20.71 2.32 -5.39
CA LYS A 13 -21.85 2.82 -6.20
C LYS A 13 -21.49 3.97 -7.15
N ASN A 14 -20.71 4.94 -6.68
CA ASN A 14 -20.31 6.12 -7.46
C ASN A 14 -18.88 6.03 -8.02
N LYS A 15 -18.21 4.89 -7.78
CA LYS A 15 -16.80 4.70 -8.07
C LYS A 15 -16.60 4.23 -9.51
N LYS A 16 -16.27 5.16 -10.41
CA LYS A 16 -16.13 4.89 -11.85
C LYS A 16 -14.97 3.94 -12.16
N GLU A 17 -13.94 3.95 -11.34
CA GLU A 17 -12.77 3.10 -11.46
C GLU A 17 -12.95 1.70 -10.86
N SER A 18 -14.10 1.39 -10.27
CA SER A 18 -14.42 0.03 -9.83
C SER A 18 -14.45 -0.92 -11.02
N VAL A 19 -13.65 -1.99 -10.96
CA VAL A 19 -13.57 -2.99 -12.03
C VAL A 19 -14.93 -3.65 -12.26
N VAL A 20 -15.75 -3.80 -11.22
CA VAL A 20 -17.12 -4.33 -11.36
C VAL A 20 -18.00 -3.37 -12.16
N ASN A 21 -17.88 -2.06 -11.93
CA ASN A 21 -18.65 -1.04 -12.66
C ASN A 21 -18.21 -0.91 -14.12
N ILE A 22 -16.90 -1.04 -14.40
CA ILE A 22 -16.35 -0.97 -15.76
C ILE A 22 -16.82 -2.15 -16.61
N PHE A 23 -16.74 -3.38 -16.08
CA PHE A 23 -17.11 -4.58 -16.82
C PHE A 23 -18.60 -4.94 -16.71
N GLY A 24 -19.34 -4.29 -15.80
CA GLY A 24 -20.78 -4.50 -15.60
C GLY A 24 -21.18 -5.88 -15.06
N SER A 25 -20.22 -6.71 -14.63
CA SER A 25 -20.48 -8.09 -14.20
C SER A 25 -19.72 -8.46 -12.94
N ARG A 26 -20.43 -8.47 -11.80
CA ARG A 26 -19.92 -8.95 -10.50
C ARG A 26 -19.39 -10.39 -10.60
N THR A 27 -20.16 -11.29 -11.22
CA THR A 27 -19.83 -12.72 -11.29
C THR A 27 -18.57 -12.97 -12.11
N ALA A 28 -18.41 -12.28 -13.25
CA ALA A 28 -17.21 -12.40 -14.07
C ALA A 28 -15.96 -11.95 -13.31
N ILE A 29 -16.02 -10.80 -12.62
CA ILE A 29 -14.90 -10.30 -11.83
C ILE A 29 -14.59 -11.19 -10.63
N LEU A 30 -15.61 -11.83 -10.02
CA LEU A 30 -15.39 -12.80 -8.95
C LEU A 30 -14.67 -14.06 -9.46
N ILE A 31 -15.11 -14.64 -10.59
CA ILE A 31 -14.44 -15.81 -11.19
C ILE A 31 -13.00 -15.47 -11.56
N LEU A 32 -12.79 -14.34 -12.25
CA LEU A 32 -11.45 -13.88 -12.62
C LEU A 32 -10.56 -13.67 -11.38
N SER A 33 -11.12 -13.11 -10.31
CA SER A 33 -10.41 -12.93 -9.05
C SER A 33 -9.93 -14.26 -8.45
N TRP A 34 -10.79 -15.29 -8.47
CA TRP A 34 -10.42 -16.63 -7.98
C TRP A 34 -9.38 -17.30 -8.86
N LEU A 35 -9.47 -17.15 -10.18
CA LEU A 35 -8.47 -17.67 -11.11
C LEU A 35 -7.10 -17.02 -10.89
N VAL A 36 -7.04 -15.69 -10.81
CA VAL A 36 -5.79 -14.96 -10.56
C VAL A 36 -5.24 -15.27 -9.17
N LEU A 37 -6.09 -15.43 -8.16
CA LEU A 37 -5.67 -15.85 -6.83
C LEU A 37 -5.07 -17.26 -6.86
N GLY A 38 -5.70 -18.20 -7.56
CA GLY A 38 -5.20 -19.56 -7.74
C GLY A 38 -3.84 -19.59 -8.45
N LEU A 39 -3.66 -18.78 -9.50
CA LEU A 39 -2.38 -18.61 -10.19
C LEU A 39 -1.31 -17.96 -9.29
N GLY A 40 -1.69 -16.97 -8.48
CA GLY A 40 -0.79 -16.35 -7.51
C GLY A 40 -0.33 -17.34 -6.44
N LEU A 41 -1.24 -18.15 -5.91
CA LEU A 41 -0.94 -19.18 -4.93
C LEU A 41 -0.07 -20.30 -5.52
N SER A 42 -0.34 -20.74 -6.75
CA SER A 42 0.52 -21.73 -7.41
C SER A 42 1.92 -21.19 -7.66
N GLY A 43 2.04 -19.93 -8.10
CA GLY A 43 3.33 -19.24 -8.23
C GLY A 43 4.06 -19.12 -6.89
N LEU A 44 3.36 -18.83 -5.80
CA LEU A 44 3.96 -18.79 -4.46
C LEU A 44 4.44 -20.17 -3.99
N CYS A 45 3.66 -21.23 -4.23
CA CYS A 45 4.06 -22.59 -3.94
C CYS A 45 5.31 -22.99 -4.74
N TRP A 46 5.35 -22.64 -6.03
CA TRP A 46 6.51 -22.87 -6.89
C TRP A 46 7.76 -22.17 -6.33
N VAL A 47 7.65 -20.87 -6.02
CA VAL A 47 8.74 -20.10 -5.40
C VAL A 47 9.13 -20.72 -4.05
N GLY A 48 8.18 -21.21 -3.26
CA GLY A 48 8.46 -21.88 -1.99
C GLY A 48 9.28 -23.16 -2.12
N VAL A 49 9.03 -23.95 -3.17
CA VAL A 49 9.82 -25.14 -3.47
C VAL A 49 11.23 -24.77 -3.92
N GLU A 50 11.36 -23.74 -4.76
CA GLU A 50 12.64 -23.34 -5.35
C GLU A 50 13.55 -22.59 -4.37
N ALA A 51 12.97 -21.68 -3.59
CA ALA A 51 13.72 -20.69 -2.81
C ALA A 51 14.53 -21.26 -1.65
N LYS A 52 14.16 -22.44 -1.14
CA LYS A 52 14.75 -23.08 0.06
C LYS A 52 14.85 -22.16 1.30
N SER A 53 14.17 -21.00 1.30
CA SER A 53 14.16 -20.02 2.39
C SER A 53 12.79 -20.01 3.07
N PRO A 54 12.62 -20.70 4.21
CA PRO A 54 11.35 -20.71 4.93
C PRO A 54 10.98 -19.32 5.46
N ARG A 55 11.97 -18.46 5.72
CA ARG A 55 11.76 -17.08 6.19
C ARG A 55 11.09 -16.21 5.13
N ALA A 56 11.56 -16.30 3.89
CA ALA A 56 10.96 -15.55 2.78
C ALA A 56 9.50 -15.96 2.58
N ILE A 57 9.20 -17.25 2.63
CA ILE A 57 7.83 -17.75 2.49
C ILE A 57 6.94 -17.32 3.65
N LEU A 58 7.44 -17.36 4.89
CA LEU A 58 6.71 -16.85 6.05
C LEU A 58 6.34 -15.36 5.91
N LEU A 59 7.27 -14.55 5.42
CA LEU A 59 7.02 -13.13 5.14
C LEU A 59 5.98 -12.93 4.04
N LEU A 60 6.05 -13.68 2.93
CA LEU A 60 5.03 -13.60 1.86
C LEU A 60 3.64 -14.02 2.36
N VAL A 61 3.55 -15.10 3.13
CA VAL A 61 2.31 -15.54 3.76
C VAL A 61 1.78 -14.48 4.72
N SER A 62 2.64 -13.82 5.51
CA SER A 62 2.26 -12.69 6.38
C SER A 62 1.72 -11.50 5.58
N GLY A 63 2.33 -11.19 4.43
CA GLY A 63 1.83 -10.18 3.50
C GLY A 63 0.46 -10.52 2.91
N MET A 64 0.23 -11.79 2.55
CA MET A 64 -1.10 -12.26 2.11
C MET A 64 -2.13 -12.18 3.23
N PHE A 65 -1.75 -12.55 4.46
CA PHE A 65 -2.61 -12.43 5.63
C PHE A 65 -3.04 -10.99 5.86
N CYS A 66 -2.14 -10.01 5.67
CA CYS A 66 -2.48 -8.58 5.73
C CYS A 66 -3.57 -8.20 4.71
N VAL A 67 -3.48 -8.70 3.47
CA VAL A 67 -4.51 -8.48 2.44
C VAL A 67 -5.84 -9.11 2.84
N TYR A 68 -5.79 -10.31 3.41
CA TYR A 68 -6.99 -11.00 3.85
C TYR A 68 -7.73 -10.21 4.93
N ILE A 69 -7.06 -9.85 6.04
CA ILE A 69 -7.69 -9.10 7.14
C ILE A 69 -8.06 -7.66 6.75
N TYR A 70 -7.36 -7.10 5.76
CA TYR A 70 -7.65 -5.77 5.22
C TYR A 70 -9.07 -5.70 4.63
N GLN A 71 -9.47 -6.70 3.82
CA GLN A 71 -10.70 -6.61 3.01
C GLN A 71 -11.77 -7.66 3.29
N PHE A 72 -11.41 -8.86 3.74
CA PHE A 72 -12.36 -9.97 3.80
C PHE A 72 -13.13 -9.97 5.13
N PRO A 73 -14.42 -10.38 5.12
CA PRO A 73 -15.14 -10.71 6.35
C PRO A 73 -14.42 -11.83 7.12
N PRO A 74 -14.43 -11.81 8.46
CA PRO A 74 -15.18 -10.89 9.33
C PRO A 74 -14.48 -9.57 9.66
N TYR A 75 -13.18 -9.42 9.39
CA TYR A 75 -12.39 -8.32 9.96
C TYR A 75 -12.56 -6.98 9.25
N ARG A 76 -12.45 -6.96 7.90
CA ARG A 76 -12.57 -5.73 7.08
C ARG A 76 -11.86 -4.52 7.71
N LEU A 77 -10.59 -4.67 8.08
CA LEU A 77 -9.87 -3.63 8.84
C LEU A 77 -9.70 -2.32 8.05
N SER A 78 -9.79 -2.36 6.72
CA SER A 78 -9.88 -1.16 5.87
C SER A 78 -11.06 -0.25 6.26
N TYR A 79 -12.20 -0.84 6.65
CA TYR A 79 -13.39 -0.10 7.09
C TYR A 79 -13.21 0.58 8.46
N HIS A 80 -12.18 0.16 9.20
CA HIS A 80 -11.86 0.65 10.53
C HIS A 80 -10.66 1.63 10.53
N GLY A 81 -10.23 2.10 9.35
CA GLY A 81 -9.12 3.04 9.22
C GLY A 81 -7.74 2.43 9.52
N LEU A 82 -7.61 1.11 9.41
CA LEU A 82 -6.35 0.39 9.57
C LEU A 82 -5.75 -0.04 8.22
N GLY A 83 -6.20 0.57 7.12
CA GLY A 83 -5.73 0.25 5.79
C GLY A 83 -4.26 0.57 5.58
N GLU A 84 -3.83 1.74 6.03
CA GLU A 84 -2.49 2.28 5.85
C GLU A 84 -1.44 1.51 6.66
N PRO A 85 -1.65 1.17 7.95
CA PRO A 85 -0.74 0.28 8.68
C PRO A 85 -0.58 -1.10 8.04
N LEU A 86 -1.68 -1.68 7.53
CA LEU A 86 -1.64 -2.98 6.85
C LEU A 86 -0.93 -2.89 5.50
N CYS A 87 -1.17 -1.81 4.75
CA CYS A 87 -0.46 -1.51 3.50
C CYS A 87 1.04 -1.35 3.76
N PHE A 88 1.41 -0.59 4.80
CA PHE A 88 2.79 -0.41 5.24
C PHE A 88 3.45 -1.75 5.55
N ALA A 89 2.84 -2.57 6.42
CA ALA A 89 3.41 -3.85 6.84
C ALA A 89 3.55 -4.84 5.67
N LYS A 90 2.54 -4.91 4.81
CA LYS A 90 2.53 -5.76 3.61
C LYS A 90 3.66 -5.38 2.66
N TYR A 91 3.68 -4.15 2.15
CA TYR A 91 4.61 -3.77 1.09
C TYR A 91 6.01 -3.48 1.61
N GLY A 92 6.11 -2.93 2.83
CA GLY A 92 7.37 -2.66 3.47
C GLY A 92 8.06 -3.95 3.95
N PRO A 93 8.02 -4.26 5.25
CA PRO A 93 8.83 -5.34 5.82
C PRO A 93 8.50 -6.71 5.23
N PHE A 94 7.23 -7.04 4.96
CA PHE A 94 6.90 -8.39 4.49
C PHE A 94 7.35 -8.65 3.06
N CYS A 95 6.78 -7.96 2.08
CA CYS A 95 7.12 -8.20 0.68
C CYS A 95 8.56 -7.80 0.35
N THR A 96 9.03 -6.62 0.77
CA THR A 96 10.37 -6.14 0.38
C THR A 96 11.47 -7.05 0.93
N VAL A 97 11.40 -7.44 2.20
CA VAL A 97 12.41 -8.33 2.81
C VAL A 97 12.29 -9.74 2.25
N ALA A 98 11.07 -10.23 1.99
CA ALA A 98 10.90 -11.53 1.34
C ALA A 98 11.57 -11.58 -0.03
N PHE A 99 11.29 -10.61 -0.90
CA PHE A 99 11.91 -10.55 -2.22
C PHE A 99 13.42 -10.43 -2.13
N TYR A 100 13.95 -9.64 -1.19
CA TYR A 100 15.39 -9.59 -0.94
C TYR A 100 15.96 -10.97 -0.59
N LEU A 101 15.35 -11.69 0.36
CA LEU A 101 15.82 -13.02 0.77
C LEU A 101 15.76 -14.04 -0.40
N LEU A 102 14.77 -13.92 -1.28
CA LEU A 102 14.61 -14.78 -2.46
C LEU A 102 15.69 -14.56 -3.54
N GLN A 103 16.39 -13.42 -3.53
CA GLN A 103 17.44 -13.15 -4.53
C GLN A 103 18.73 -13.95 -4.27
N SER A 104 18.87 -14.62 -3.12
CA SER A 104 20.05 -15.45 -2.88
C SER A 104 19.85 -16.87 -3.36
N THR A 105 20.75 -17.32 -4.24
CA THR A 105 20.74 -18.67 -4.79
C THR A 105 21.37 -19.71 -3.85
N SER A 106 22.06 -19.31 -2.78
CA SER A 106 22.91 -20.27 -2.03
C SER A 106 23.03 -20.05 -0.51
N ARG A 107 22.63 -18.89 0.04
CA ARG A 107 22.72 -18.64 1.48
C ARG A 107 21.73 -17.57 1.94
N GLU A 108 21.08 -17.75 3.08
CA GLU A 108 20.22 -16.72 3.70
C GLU A 108 20.96 -15.37 3.75
N LEU A 109 20.46 -14.37 3.01
CA LEU A 109 21.03 -13.02 3.01
C LEU A 109 20.86 -12.41 4.41
N PRO A 110 21.89 -11.76 4.96
CA PRO A 110 21.75 -11.04 6.21
C PRO A 110 20.78 -9.88 6.01
N ILE A 111 19.85 -9.72 6.97
CA ILE A 111 18.98 -8.56 7.05
C ILE A 111 19.82 -7.41 7.59
N SER A 112 20.36 -6.60 6.69
CA SER A 112 21.14 -5.40 7.05
C SER A 112 20.21 -4.23 7.40
N SER A 113 20.76 -3.23 8.07
CA SER A 113 20.07 -1.96 8.33
C SER A 113 19.54 -1.33 7.03
N THR A 114 20.33 -1.38 5.95
CA THR A 114 19.94 -0.89 4.62
C THR A 114 18.61 -1.49 4.15
N ILE A 115 18.43 -2.81 4.27
CA ILE A 115 17.19 -3.48 3.81
C ILE A 115 16.02 -3.13 4.71
N VAL A 116 16.24 -3.05 6.03
CA VAL A 116 15.19 -2.64 6.98
C VAL A 116 14.69 -1.24 6.63
N PHE A 117 15.59 -0.27 6.49
CA PHE A 117 15.20 1.10 6.17
C PHE A 117 14.64 1.26 4.75
N ALA A 118 15.17 0.52 3.77
CA ALA A 118 14.57 0.48 2.43
C ALA A 118 13.13 -0.05 2.48
N SER A 119 12.87 -1.11 3.25
CA SER A 119 11.52 -1.65 3.43
C SER A 119 10.58 -0.65 4.12
N ILE A 120 11.07 0.12 5.10
CA ILE A 120 10.29 1.19 5.75
C ILE A 120 9.91 2.27 4.73
N LEU A 121 10.84 2.69 3.86
CA LEU A 121 10.58 3.69 2.82
C LEU A 121 9.53 3.20 1.80
N VAL A 122 9.63 1.94 1.38
CA VAL A 122 8.65 1.31 0.47
C VAL A 122 7.28 1.22 1.13
N GLY A 123 7.21 0.78 2.39
CA GLY A 123 5.96 0.70 3.14
C GLY A 123 5.33 2.08 3.34
N PHE A 124 6.14 3.09 3.69
CA PHE A 124 5.67 4.45 3.94
C PHE A 124 5.08 5.10 2.69
N THR A 125 5.79 4.99 1.56
CA THR A 125 5.32 5.51 0.28
C THR A 125 4.04 4.81 -0.19
N SER A 126 3.96 3.48 -0.06
CA SER A 126 2.76 2.70 -0.39
C SER A 126 1.55 3.11 0.47
N ALA A 127 1.75 3.28 1.78
CA ALA A 127 0.70 3.72 2.70
C ALA A 127 0.24 5.16 2.40
N LEU A 128 1.16 6.06 2.02
CA LEU A 128 0.83 7.43 1.64
C LEU A 128 0.00 7.48 0.35
N ILE A 129 0.32 6.63 -0.64
CA ILE A 129 -0.48 6.51 -1.87
C ILE A 129 -1.91 6.06 -1.53
N LEU A 130 -2.05 5.05 -0.66
CA LEU A 130 -3.37 4.58 -0.21
C LEU A 130 -4.13 5.71 0.52
N PHE A 131 -3.47 6.44 1.43
CA PHE A 131 -4.07 7.57 2.13
C PHE A 131 -4.59 8.64 1.16
N CYS A 132 -3.81 8.99 0.14
CA CYS A 132 -4.20 9.96 -0.89
C CYS A 132 -5.41 9.51 -1.72
N SER A 133 -5.61 8.20 -1.90
CA SER A 133 -6.77 7.67 -2.63
C SER A 133 -8.11 7.98 -1.93
N HIS A 134 -8.11 8.17 -0.61
CA HIS A 134 -9.33 8.44 0.14
C HIS A 134 -9.92 9.84 -0.09
N PHE A 135 -9.18 10.80 -0.67
CA PHE A 135 -9.63 12.20 -0.76
C PHE A 135 -10.92 12.36 -1.57
N HIS A 136 -11.08 11.56 -2.62
CA HIS A 136 -12.26 11.63 -3.49
C HIS A 136 -13.41 10.71 -3.04
N GLN A 137 -13.21 9.92 -1.97
CA GLN A 137 -14.15 8.90 -1.50
C GLN A 137 -14.73 9.21 -0.12
N ILE A 138 -14.47 10.39 0.46
CA ILE A 138 -14.84 10.71 1.85
C ILE A 138 -16.35 10.59 2.08
N GLU A 139 -17.16 11.15 1.17
CA GLU A 139 -18.61 11.12 1.30
C GLU A 139 -19.19 9.70 1.10
N ASP A 140 -18.71 8.98 0.09
CA ASP A 140 -19.13 7.61 -0.22
C ASP A 140 -18.73 6.64 0.92
N ASP A 141 -17.49 6.70 1.40
CA ASP A 141 -17.00 5.89 2.53
C ASP A 141 -17.87 6.15 3.78
N LYS A 142 -18.19 7.41 4.06
CA LYS A 142 -19.05 7.78 5.19
C LYS A 142 -20.47 7.24 5.04
N ALA A 143 -21.03 7.26 3.84
CA ALA A 143 -22.39 6.77 3.56
C ALA A 143 -22.56 5.27 3.83
N VAL A 144 -21.49 4.48 3.66
CA VAL A 144 -21.48 3.03 3.92
C VAL A 144 -20.92 2.64 5.29
N GLY A 145 -20.68 3.62 6.16
CA GLY A 145 -20.15 3.39 7.51
C GLY A 145 -18.67 3.03 7.56
N LYS A 146 -17.92 3.23 6.47
CA LYS A 146 -16.46 3.04 6.42
C LYS A 146 -15.76 4.22 7.06
N THR A 147 -15.05 3.95 8.15
CA THR A 147 -14.32 4.96 8.94
C THR A 147 -12.87 5.14 8.47
N SER A 148 -12.68 5.44 7.18
CA SER A 148 -11.35 5.69 6.62
C SER A 148 -10.66 6.89 7.30
N PRO A 149 -9.32 7.02 7.21
CA PRO A 149 -8.62 8.09 7.95
C PRO A 149 -9.06 9.49 7.56
N LEU A 150 -9.42 9.72 6.30
CA LEU A 150 -9.94 11.01 5.86
C LEU A 150 -11.39 11.26 6.30
N VAL A 151 -12.20 10.22 6.50
CA VAL A 151 -13.51 10.36 7.17
C VAL A 151 -13.35 10.82 8.61
N ARG A 152 -12.29 10.36 9.31
CA ARG A 152 -12.00 10.75 10.71
C ARG A 152 -11.35 12.12 10.83
N LEU A 153 -10.37 12.42 9.98
CA LEU A 153 -9.57 13.64 10.05
C LEU A 153 -10.21 14.82 9.32
N GLY A 154 -10.99 14.54 8.28
CA GLY A 154 -11.45 15.53 7.31
C GLY A 154 -10.35 15.89 6.29
N ALA A 155 -10.77 16.41 5.14
CA ALA A 155 -9.87 16.66 4.02
C ALA A 155 -8.80 17.73 4.30
N GLU A 156 -9.12 18.78 5.08
CA GLU A 156 -8.14 19.83 5.41
C GLU A 156 -6.98 19.31 6.26
N LYS A 157 -7.29 18.58 7.35
CA LYS A 157 -6.26 17.96 8.19
C LYS A 157 -5.52 16.87 7.41
N GLY A 158 -6.24 16.12 6.57
CA GLY A 158 -5.65 15.14 5.66
C GLY A 158 -4.59 15.73 4.74
N SER A 159 -4.86 16.89 4.14
CA SER A 159 -3.90 17.59 3.27
C SER A 159 -2.62 17.98 4.04
N LYS A 160 -2.76 18.44 5.29
CA LYS A 160 -1.61 18.72 6.17
C LYS A 160 -0.81 17.45 6.49
N VAL A 161 -1.48 16.33 6.72
CA VAL A 161 -0.82 15.02 6.93
C VAL A 161 -0.01 14.62 5.70
N VAL A 162 -0.55 14.76 4.48
CA VAL A 162 0.20 14.48 3.24
C VAL A 162 1.45 15.35 3.16
N LYS A 163 1.33 16.66 3.39
CA LYS A 163 2.48 17.57 3.39
C LYS A 163 3.56 17.14 4.39
N MET A 164 3.18 16.85 5.63
CA MET A 164 4.12 16.42 6.67
C MET A 164 4.73 15.05 6.37
N ALA A 165 3.96 14.12 5.79
CA ALA A 165 4.44 12.81 5.40
C ALA A 165 5.48 12.90 4.28
N VAL A 166 5.21 13.72 3.25
CA VAL A 166 6.16 13.98 2.16
C VAL A 166 7.44 14.60 2.70
N LEU A 167 7.35 15.66 3.50
CA LEU A 167 8.54 16.28 4.12
C LEU A 167 9.31 15.29 5.00
N GLY A 168 8.61 14.51 5.81
CA GLY A 168 9.22 13.47 6.65
C GLY A 168 9.97 12.41 5.83
N LEU A 169 9.43 12.01 4.67
CA LEU A 169 10.08 11.09 3.75
C LEU A 169 11.40 11.66 3.22
N TYR A 170 11.40 12.93 2.76
CA TYR A 170 12.62 13.58 2.28
C TYR A 170 13.69 13.68 3.38
N TRP A 171 13.30 14.11 4.58
CA TRP A 171 14.22 14.19 5.72
C TRP A 171 14.76 12.82 6.15
N LEU A 172 13.92 11.78 6.11
CA LEU A 172 14.31 10.42 6.44
C LEU A 172 15.36 9.90 5.44
N VAL A 173 15.13 10.04 4.13
CA VAL A 173 16.10 9.61 3.11
C VAL A 173 17.41 10.39 3.24
N PHE A 174 17.34 11.70 3.47
CA PHE A 174 18.51 12.54 3.68
C PHE A 174 19.33 12.06 4.90
N GLY A 175 18.67 11.85 6.05
CA GLY A 175 19.33 11.37 7.26
C GLY A 175 19.95 9.97 7.11
N LEU A 176 19.24 9.05 6.44
CA LEU A 176 19.74 7.70 6.18
C LEU A 176 20.94 7.66 5.22
N GLY A 177 20.98 8.58 4.26
CA GLY A 177 22.13 8.75 3.39
C GLY A 177 23.35 9.33 4.11
N LEU A 178 23.16 10.33 4.98
CA LEU A 178 24.24 10.88 5.82
C LEU A 178 24.79 9.84 6.81
N ALA A 179 23.92 9.00 7.36
CA ALA A 179 24.31 7.88 8.23
C ALA A 179 24.96 6.71 7.48
N GLN A 180 25.21 6.83 6.18
CA GLN A 180 25.79 5.79 5.31
C GLN A 180 25.02 4.46 5.34
N THR A 181 23.76 4.49 5.77
CA THR A 181 22.89 3.31 5.80
C THR A 181 22.29 3.04 4.43
N LEU A 182 22.04 4.12 3.66
CA LEU A 182 21.70 4.07 2.24
C LEU A 182 22.86 4.66 1.42
N PRO A 183 23.04 4.22 0.15
CA PRO A 183 24.02 4.83 -0.75
C PRO A 183 23.78 6.33 -0.92
N TYR A 184 24.86 7.13 -1.03
CA TYR A 184 24.75 8.58 -1.28
C TYR A 184 23.96 8.93 -2.54
N ALA A 185 23.94 8.02 -3.54
CA ALA A 185 23.11 8.16 -4.73
C ALA A 185 21.62 8.35 -4.38
N CYS A 186 21.12 7.75 -3.30
CA CYS A 186 19.74 7.93 -2.85
C CYS A 186 19.44 9.38 -2.47
N ILE A 187 20.39 10.13 -1.91
CA ILE A 187 20.21 11.55 -1.60
C ILE A 187 20.06 12.35 -2.89
N VAL A 188 20.93 12.10 -3.88
CA VAL A 188 20.92 12.81 -5.16
C VAL A 188 19.62 12.53 -5.92
N LEU A 189 19.23 11.25 -6.02
CA LEU A 189 17.99 10.86 -6.69
C LEU A 189 16.75 11.43 -5.96
N CYS A 190 16.77 11.45 -4.63
CA CYS A 190 15.69 12.06 -3.86
C CYS A 190 15.64 13.58 -4.08
N ALA A 191 16.77 14.28 -4.14
CA ALA A 191 16.79 15.70 -4.47
C ALA A 191 16.20 15.97 -5.87
N MET A 192 16.44 15.09 -6.84
CA MET A 192 15.85 15.19 -8.18
C MET A 192 14.33 15.04 -8.19
N THR A 193 13.73 14.33 -7.21
CA THR A 193 12.27 14.16 -7.12
C THR A 193 11.57 15.29 -6.38
N LEU A 194 12.30 16.27 -5.81
CA LEU A 194 11.73 17.41 -5.09
C LEU A 194 10.63 18.17 -5.87
N PRO A 195 10.76 18.46 -7.18
CA PRO A 195 9.71 19.11 -7.94
C PRO A 195 8.40 18.29 -7.94
N MET A 196 8.52 16.97 -8.04
CA MET A 196 7.36 16.06 -7.99
C MET A 196 6.74 16.00 -6.60
N GLY A 197 7.57 15.98 -5.54
CA GLY A 197 7.07 16.06 -4.16
C GLY A 197 6.27 17.34 -3.90
N ASN A 198 6.79 18.48 -4.38
CA ASN A 198 6.09 19.76 -4.28
C ASN A 198 4.78 19.77 -5.07
N LEU A 199 4.79 19.18 -6.28
CA LEU A 199 3.59 19.05 -7.11
C LEU A 199 2.49 18.26 -6.40
N VAL A 200 2.83 17.12 -5.78
CA VAL A 200 1.86 16.31 -5.04
C VAL A 200 1.28 17.10 -3.86
N VAL A 201 2.13 17.79 -3.10
CA VAL A 201 1.70 18.59 -1.96
C VAL A 201 0.80 19.74 -2.40
N SER A 202 1.19 20.51 -3.43
CA SER A 202 0.37 21.61 -3.94
C SER A 202 -0.96 21.09 -4.49
N PHE A 203 -0.93 20.02 -5.29
CA PHE A 203 -2.13 19.42 -5.87
C PHE A 203 -3.15 19.03 -4.79
N VAL A 204 -2.71 18.35 -3.72
CA VAL A 204 -3.59 17.95 -2.63
C VAL A 204 -4.06 19.19 -1.84
N GLN A 205 -3.22 20.18 -1.62
CA GLN A 205 -3.61 21.43 -0.96
C GLN A 205 -4.63 22.23 -1.75
N ASP A 206 -4.55 22.24 -3.08
CA ASP A 206 -5.46 23.01 -3.91
C ASP A 206 -6.80 22.27 -4.12
N ASN A 207 -6.79 20.93 -4.11
CA ASN A 207 -7.95 20.12 -4.48
C ASN A 207 -8.64 19.39 -3.33
N HIS A 208 -8.14 19.45 -2.08
CA HIS A 208 -8.72 18.70 -0.95
C HIS A 208 -10.20 19.02 -0.65
N LYS A 209 -10.72 20.19 -1.07
CA LYS A 209 -12.11 20.59 -0.80
C LYS A 209 -13.09 20.25 -1.91
N VAL A 210 -12.62 19.74 -3.05
CA VAL A 210 -13.48 19.58 -4.22
C VAL A 210 -14.32 18.32 -4.08
N SER A 211 -15.43 18.42 -3.34
CA SER A 211 -16.68 17.75 -3.73
C SER A 211 -17.19 18.53 -4.95
N ARG A 212 -17.08 17.91 -6.13
CA ARG A 212 -17.74 18.38 -7.34
C ARG A 212 -18.93 17.48 -7.63
#